data_AF-A0ABD6FAI5-F1
#
_entry.id   AF-A0ABD6FAI5-F1
#
_cell.length_a   1.000
_cell.length_b   1.000
_cell.length_c   1.000
_cell.angle_alpha   90.00
_cell.angle_beta   90.00
_cell.angle_gamma   90.00
#
_symmetry.space_group_name_H-M   'P 1'
#
loop_
_entity.id
_entity.type
_entity.pdbx_description
1 polymer ?
#
loop_
_entity_poly.entity_id
_entity_poly.type
_entity_poly.pdbx_seq_one_letter_code
_entity_poly.pdbx_strand_id
1 'polypeptide(L)'
;MRFRFPIVIIDEDFRSENASGLGIRALAKAIENEGMEVLGVTSYGDLSSFAQQQSRASAFILSIDDEEFGSGTEEETERALKEVRKFVEQIRFRNADIPIYLYGETRTSRHIPNDILRELHGFIHTFEDTPEFVARHIIREAKAYMDSLAPPFFRALVHYAQDGSYSWHCPGHSGGVAFLKSPIGQMFHQFFGENMLRADVCNAVEELGQLLDHSGPVAASERNAARIFNADHCFFVTNGTSTSNKMVWHYCVAPGDIVIVDRNCHKSVLHAITMTGAIPVFLTPKRNHYGIIGPIPATEFLPENIRKKIEAHPFARNAKNKKPSILTITQSTYDGIMYNVEMIKEMLGNYIDTLHFDEAWLPHAAFHSFYGHMHAIGRDRPRPQEPLIFATQSVHKLLAGLSQASQILVQESQTRKLNQQLFNEAYLMHSSTSPQYSIIASCDVAAAMMEPPGGTALVEESLLEAIEFRRAMKKVDQEFGNDWWFKVWGPDRISEHGIGSREDWVLRANDEWHGFGNVVTGFNMLDPIKATIITPGLDMSGRFARTGIPASIVTKYLAEHGVIVEKAGLYSFFIMFTIGITKGRWNTLVAALQQVKAD
;
A
#
# COMPACT_ATOMS: atom_id res chain seq x y z
N MET A 1 -16.86 -9.76 -20.68
CA MET A 1 -16.46 -8.36 -20.37
C MET A 1 -15.16 -8.08 -21.09
N ARG A 2 -14.91 -6.85 -21.58
CA ARG A 2 -13.64 -6.50 -22.24
C ARG A 2 -12.88 -5.49 -21.39
N PHE A 3 -11.80 -5.94 -20.74
CA PHE A 3 -10.83 -5.03 -20.15
C PHE A 3 -10.13 -4.26 -21.28
N ARG A 4 -9.92 -2.95 -21.09
CA ARG A 4 -9.29 -2.09 -22.11
C ARG A 4 -7.86 -1.79 -21.70
N PHE A 5 -6.93 -2.55 -22.26
CA PHE A 5 -5.50 -2.33 -22.16
C PHE A 5 -4.94 -2.21 -23.59
N PRO A 6 -4.76 -0.99 -24.13
CA PRO A 6 -4.19 -0.81 -25.46
C PRO A 6 -2.74 -1.28 -25.57
N ILE A 7 -2.33 -1.59 -26.79
CA ILE A 7 -0.92 -1.71 -27.18
C ILE A 7 -0.41 -0.30 -27.50
N VAL A 8 0.67 0.12 -26.82
CA VAL A 8 1.25 1.45 -27.01
C VAL A 8 2.38 1.36 -28.03
N ILE A 9 2.28 2.15 -29.08
CA ILE A 9 3.29 2.27 -30.13
C ILE A 9 3.94 3.63 -30.01
N ILE A 10 5.25 3.64 -29.81
CA ILE A 10 6.06 4.85 -29.72
C ILE A 10 6.95 4.91 -30.96
N ASP A 11 6.65 5.87 -31.85
CA ASP A 11 7.33 6.02 -33.13
C ASP A 11 7.27 7.50 -33.58
N GLU A 12 8.42 8.13 -33.84
CA GLU A 12 8.47 9.54 -34.26
C GLU A 12 7.69 9.78 -35.55
N ASP A 13 7.74 8.80 -36.44
CA ASP A 13 7.13 8.82 -37.75
C ASP A 13 5.69 8.28 -37.81
N PHE A 14 5.05 8.06 -36.65
CA PHE A 14 3.73 7.41 -36.62
C PHE A 14 2.69 8.20 -37.43
N ARG A 15 2.90 9.51 -37.60
CA ARG A 15 2.06 10.42 -38.40
C ARG A 15 2.69 10.88 -39.73
N SER A 16 3.91 10.44 -40.03
CA SER A 16 4.65 10.78 -41.25
C SER A 16 4.21 9.94 -42.44
N GLU A 17 4.22 10.50 -43.66
CA GLU A 17 3.88 9.77 -44.91
C GLU A 17 5.08 9.00 -45.51
N ASN A 18 6.15 8.79 -44.75
CA ASN A 18 7.33 8.04 -45.18
C ASN A 18 7.13 6.52 -45.00
N ALA A 19 8.09 5.73 -45.49
CA ALA A 19 8.02 4.26 -45.47
C ALA A 19 7.90 3.70 -44.05
N SER A 20 8.67 4.23 -43.10
CA SER A 20 8.63 3.84 -41.67
C SER A 20 7.23 4.08 -41.06
N GLY A 21 6.70 5.30 -41.20
CA GLY A 21 5.37 5.67 -40.73
C GLY A 21 4.23 4.87 -41.38
N LEU A 22 4.34 4.53 -42.67
CA LEU A 22 3.37 3.67 -43.35
C LEU A 22 3.42 2.22 -42.82
N GLY A 23 4.62 1.68 -42.58
CA GLY A 23 4.81 0.34 -42.04
C GLY A 23 4.20 0.17 -40.65
N ILE A 24 4.52 1.08 -39.72
CA ILE A 24 4.02 0.99 -38.35
C ILE A 24 2.50 1.19 -38.27
N ARG A 25 1.92 2.05 -39.12
CA ARG A 25 0.46 2.22 -39.21
C ARG A 25 -0.24 1.00 -39.80
N ALA A 26 0.42 0.29 -40.73
CA ALA A 26 -0.09 -0.99 -41.22
C ALA A 26 -0.12 -2.03 -40.11
N LEU A 27 0.92 -2.10 -39.26
CA LEU A 27 0.94 -2.95 -38.07
C LEU A 27 -0.15 -2.56 -37.06
N ALA A 28 -0.28 -1.26 -36.74
CA ALA A 28 -1.33 -0.75 -35.85
C ALA A 28 -2.72 -1.17 -36.34
N LYS A 29 -2.99 -0.99 -37.64
CA LYS A 29 -4.26 -1.39 -38.24
C LYS A 29 -4.48 -2.91 -38.22
N ALA A 30 -3.43 -3.70 -38.42
CA ALA A 30 -3.50 -5.15 -38.31
C ALA A 30 -3.88 -5.59 -36.88
N ILE A 31 -3.31 -4.93 -35.86
CA ILE A 31 -3.66 -5.14 -34.44
C ILE A 31 -5.13 -4.76 -34.16
N GLU A 32 -5.58 -3.60 -34.66
CA GLU A 32 -6.97 -3.16 -34.51
C GLU A 32 -7.98 -4.11 -35.16
N ASN A 33 -7.65 -4.64 -36.35
CA ASN A 33 -8.48 -5.60 -37.07
C ASN A 33 -8.65 -6.93 -36.30
N GLU A 34 -7.64 -7.34 -35.53
CA GLU A 34 -7.69 -8.52 -34.65
C GLU A 34 -8.38 -8.20 -33.29
N GLY A 35 -8.87 -6.97 -33.12
CA GLY A 35 -9.63 -6.55 -31.95
C GLY A 35 -8.76 -6.22 -30.74
N MET A 36 -7.67 -5.49 -30.91
CA MET A 36 -7.02 -4.77 -29.80
C MET A 36 -6.96 -3.27 -30.07
N GLU A 37 -7.05 -2.48 -29.01
CA GLU A 37 -6.91 -1.03 -29.12
C GLU A 37 -5.44 -0.67 -29.26
N VAL A 38 -5.11 0.30 -30.12
CA VAL A 38 -3.75 0.78 -30.30
C VAL A 38 -3.67 2.25 -29.94
N LEU A 39 -2.63 2.62 -29.19
CA LEU A 39 -2.32 4.02 -28.88
C LEU A 39 -0.97 4.38 -29.52
N GLY A 40 -1.01 5.10 -30.64
CA GLY A 40 0.19 5.60 -31.33
C GLY A 40 0.61 6.99 -30.83
N VAL A 41 1.88 7.14 -30.45
CA VAL A 41 2.46 8.39 -29.94
C VAL A 41 3.75 8.73 -30.67
N THR A 42 3.97 10.03 -30.91
CA THR A 42 4.99 10.55 -31.85
C THR A 42 6.23 11.16 -31.20
N SER A 43 6.48 10.96 -29.90
CA SER A 43 7.58 11.66 -29.23
C SER A 43 8.44 10.72 -28.39
N TYR A 44 9.73 10.63 -28.76
CA TYR A 44 10.79 10.06 -27.95
C TYR A 44 11.24 10.95 -26.79
N GLY A 45 10.96 12.25 -26.86
CA GLY A 45 11.52 13.26 -25.95
C GLY A 45 11.16 13.09 -24.47
N ASP A 46 10.12 12.32 -24.15
CA ASP A 46 9.82 11.92 -22.76
C ASP A 46 9.22 10.51 -22.68
N LEU A 47 9.96 9.52 -23.19
CA LEU A 47 9.67 8.08 -22.98
C LEU A 47 9.36 7.76 -21.49
N SER A 48 10.00 8.49 -20.56
CA SER A 48 9.75 8.38 -19.12
C SER A 48 8.32 8.74 -18.70
N SER A 49 7.67 9.70 -19.35
CA SER A 49 6.27 10.04 -19.08
C SER A 49 5.31 8.92 -19.51
N PHE A 50 5.62 8.20 -20.58
CA PHE A 50 4.82 7.05 -21.04
C PHE A 50 5.01 5.83 -20.14
N ALA A 51 6.19 5.64 -19.56
CA ALA A 51 6.42 4.60 -18.56
C ALA A 51 5.50 4.77 -17.33
N GLN A 52 5.06 6.00 -17.01
CA GLN A 52 4.05 6.24 -15.96
C GLN A 52 2.65 5.75 -16.35
N GLN A 53 2.36 5.63 -17.65
CA GLN A 53 1.10 5.10 -18.18
C GLN A 53 1.08 3.57 -18.35
N GLN A 54 2.15 2.86 -17.95
CA GLN A 54 2.25 1.39 -18.07
C GLN A 54 1.06 0.63 -17.48
N SER A 55 0.43 1.17 -16.42
CA SER A 55 -0.72 0.57 -15.75
C SER A 55 -1.96 0.43 -16.63
N ARG A 56 -1.95 1.04 -17.82
CA ARG A 56 -3.03 1.01 -18.80
C ARG A 56 -2.63 0.32 -20.11
N ALA A 57 -1.41 -0.20 -20.22
CA ALA A 57 -0.92 -0.84 -21.45
C ALA A 57 -0.88 -2.37 -21.32
N SER A 58 -1.05 -3.08 -22.43
CA SER A 58 -0.84 -4.53 -22.51
C SER A 58 0.50 -4.92 -23.16
N ALA A 59 1.11 -4.01 -23.90
CA ALA A 59 2.43 -4.17 -24.52
C ALA A 59 2.94 -2.79 -25.00
N PHE A 60 4.27 -2.67 -25.14
CA PHE A 60 4.94 -1.53 -25.75
C PHE A 60 5.69 -1.94 -27.01
N ILE A 61 5.60 -1.12 -28.05
CA ILE A 61 6.39 -1.23 -29.29
C ILE A 61 7.16 0.07 -29.45
N LEU A 62 8.49 0.00 -29.39
CA LEU A 62 9.37 1.14 -29.65
C LEU A 62 9.94 1.00 -31.05
N SER A 63 9.58 1.93 -31.93
CA SER A 63 10.15 2.04 -33.26
C SER A 63 11.38 2.89 -33.23
N ILE A 64 12.52 2.34 -33.65
CA ILE A 64 13.80 3.03 -33.60
C ILE A 64 14.45 2.99 -34.99
N ASP A 65 14.78 4.16 -35.53
CA ASP A 65 15.28 4.30 -36.91
C ASP A 65 16.75 3.92 -37.07
N ASP A 66 17.15 3.55 -38.30
CA ASP A 66 18.52 3.13 -38.61
C ASP A 66 19.55 4.29 -38.54
N GLU A 67 19.11 5.54 -38.71
CA GLU A 67 19.97 6.73 -38.50
C GLU A 67 20.44 6.85 -37.05
N GLU A 68 19.64 6.35 -36.10
CA GLU A 68 19.99 6.40 -34.68
C GLU A 68 21.00 5.31 -34.26
N PHE A 69 21.20 4.23 -35.03
CA PHE A 69 21.97 3.05 -34.57
C PHE A 69 22.93 2.43 -35.61
N GLY A 70 22.84 2.81 -36.89
CA GLY A 70 23.59 2.21 -37.99
C GLY A 70 24.44 3.21 -38.76
N SER A 71 23.83 4.31 -39.24
CA SER A 71 24.50 5.34 -40.05
C SER A 71 24.78 6.65 -39.30
N GLY A 72 24.34 6.76 -38.05
CA GLY A 72 24.62 7.89 -37.16
C GLY A 72 26.04 7.89 -36.61
N THR A 73 26.41 9.02 -36.03
CA THR A 73 27.63 9.16 -35.23
C THR A 73 27.58 8.26 -33.98
N GLU A 74 28.74 7.87 -33.43
CA GLU A 74 28.80 7.09 -32.17
C GLU A 74 27.99 7.78 -31.04
N GLU A 75 27.95 9.12 -31.01
CA GLU A 75 27.17 9.91 -30.05
C GLU A 75 25.64 9.74 -30.22
N GLU A 76 25.13 9.65 -31.44
CA GLU A 76 23.70 9.45 -31.72
C GLU A 76 23.25 8.05 -31.28
N THR A 77 24.07 7.05 -31.56
CA THR A 77 23.84 5.66 -31.10
C THR A 77 23.87 5.55 -29.58
N GLU A 78 24.83 6.20 -28.92
CA GLU A 78 24.89 6.21 -27.46
C GLU A 78 23.69 6.91 -26.83
N ARG A 79 23.23 8.02 -27.43
CA ARG A 79 22.05 8.76 -26.96
C ARG A 79 20.77 7.95 -27.09
N ALA A 80 20.53 7.31 -28.24
CA ALA A 80 19.33 6.52 -28.45
C ALA A 80 19.32 5.26 -27.56
N LEU A 81 20.48 4.60 -27.39
CA LEU A 81 20.66 3.53 -26.41
C LEU A 81 20.35 3.96 -24.98
N LYS A 82 20.76 5.17 -24.59
CA LYS A 82 20.51 5.71 -23.26
C LYS A 82 19.02 5.94 -23.00
N GLU A 83 18.29 6.47 -23.98
CA GLU A 83 16.84 6.68 -23.86
C GLU A 83 16.07 5.35 -23.80
N VAL A 84 16.41 4.38 -24.65
CA VAL A 84 15.80 3.04 -24.61
C VAL A 84 16.09 2.34 -23.28
N ARG A 85 17.34 2.38 -22.81
CA ARG A 85 17.73 1.84 -21.50
C ARG A 85 16.92 2.47 -20.37
N LYS A 86 16.84 3.80 -20.34
CA LYS A 86 16.07 4.55 -19.34
C LYS A 86 14.58 4.18 -19.38
N PHE A 87 14.00 4.02 -20.56
CA PHE A 87 12.61 3.59 -20.72
C PHE A 87 12.38 2.19 -20.15
N VAL A 88 13.22 1.22 -20.54
CA VAL A 88 13.14 -0.17 -20.06
C VAL A 88 13.31 -0.21 -18.54
N GLU A 89 14.32 0.48 -18.00
CA GLU A 89 14.54 0.59 -16.55
C GLU A 89 13.32 1.16 -15.82
N GLN A 90 12.68 2.21 -16.36
CA GLN A 90 11.49 2.82 -15.76
C GLN A 90 10.25 1.93 -15.80
N ILE A 91 10.10 1.13 -16.86
CA ILE A 91 9.03 0.12 -16.93
C ILE A 91 9.31 -1.00 -15.96
N ARG A 92 10.51 -1.61 -16.00
CA ARG A 92 10.89 -2.75 -15.17
C ARG A 92 10.93 -2.41 -13.69
N PHE A 93 11.18 -1.15 -13.34
CA PHE A 93 11.01 -0.64 -11.99
C PHE A 93 9.58 -0.80 -11.44
N ARG A 94 8.55 -0.74 -12.30
CA ARG A 94 7.14 -0.85 -11.90
C ARG A 94 6.50 -2.18 -12.30
N ASN A 95 7.01 -2.82 -13.36
CA ASN A 95 6.39 -3.95 -14.02
C ASN A 95 7.45 -4.85 -14.67
N ALA A 96 7.65 -6.03 -14.08
CA ALA A 96 8.64 -6.98 -14.56
C ALA A 96 8.26 -7.64 -15.89
N ASP A 97 6.97 -7.80 -16.17
CA ASP A 97 6.50 -8.78 -17.15
C ASP A 97 5.84 -8.16 -18.38
N ILE A 98 5.55 -6.85 -18.39
CA ILE A 98 4.89 -6.24 -19.54
C ILE A 98 5.74 -6.43 -20.82
N PRO A 99 5.14 -6.91 -21.92
CA PRO A 99 5.86 -7.11 -23.18
C PRO A 99 6.41 -5.81 -23.75
N ILE A 100 7.69 -5.82 -24.15
CA ILE A 100 8.37 -4.71 -24.83
C ILE A 100 8.99 -5.24 -26.11
N TYR A 101 8.62 -4.64 -27.24
CA TYR A 101 9.14 -4.97 -28.56
C TYR A 101 9.93 -3.79 -29.12
N LEU A 102 10.98 -4.10 -29.88
CA LEU A 102 11.65 -3.13 -30.74
C LEU A 102 11.22 -3.35 -32.19
N TYR A 103 10.95 -2.27 -32.89
CA TYR A 103 10.56 -2.22 -34.28
C TYR A 103 11.60 -1.42 -35.08
N GLY A 104 12.06 -1.94 -36.22
CA GLY A 104 13.07 -1.25 -37.04
C GLY A 104 13.50 -2.05 -38.28
N GLU A 105 14.32 -1.42 -39.14
CA GLU A 105 14.66 -1.96 -40.47
C GLU A 105 15.77 -3.02 -40.41
N THR A 106 16.93 -2.70 -39.81
CA THR A 106 18.13 -3.56 -39.89
C THR A 106 18.68 -3.96 -38.51
N ARG A 107 17.80 -4.07 -37.51
CA ARG A 107 18.24 -4.28 -36.12
C ARG A 107 18.52 -5.73 -35.81
N THR A 108 19.81 -6.05 -35.60
CA THR A 108 20.23 -7.35 -35.06
C THR A 108 20.62 -7.23 -33.59
N SER A 109 20.54 -8.33 -32.84
CA SER A 109 20.99 -8.43 -31.45
C SER A 109 22.47 -8.06 -31.22
N ARG A 110 23.23 -7.75 -32.27
CA ARG A 110 24.63 -7.32 -32.17
C ARG A 110 24.79 -5.85 -31.78
N HIS A 111 23.83 -4.99 -32.07
CA HIS A 111 23.91 -3.54 -31.80
C HIS A 111 23.28 -3.12 -30.47
N ILE A 112 22.50 -4.01 -29.85
CA ILE A 112 21.86 -3.74 -28.57
C ILE A 112 22.69 -4.39 -27.46
N PRO A 113 23.09 -3.64 -26.42
CA PRO A 113 23.73 -4.20 -25.24
C PRO A 113 22.91 -5.33 -24.60
N ASN A 114 23.60 -6.35 -24.09
CA ASN A 114 22.97 -7.55 -23.54
C ASN A 114 22.03 -7.26 -22.35
N ASP A 115 22.30 -6.20 -21.61
CA ASP A 115 21.47 -5.81 -20.48
C ASP A 115 20.10 -5.23 -20.90
N ILE A 116 20.00 -4.61 -22.08
CA ILE A 116 18.71 -4.20 -22.67
C ILE A 116 18.05 -5.42 -23.33
N LEU A 117 18.82 -6.22 -24.08
CA LEU A 117 18.30 -7.40 -24.80
C LEU A 117 17.54 -8.37 -23.90
N ARG A 118 18.02 -8.58 -22.67
CA ARG A 118 17.40 -9.50 -21.70
C ARG A 118 16.02 -9.05 -21.22
N GLU A 119 15.71 -7.78 -21.34
CA GLU A 119 14.45 -7.19 -20.89
C GLU A 119 13.40 -7.09 -22.01
N LEU A 120 13.81 -7.26 -23.26
CA LEU A 120 12.96 -7.21 -24.44
C LEU A 120 12.31 -8.57 -24.73
N HIS A 121 11.09 -8.55 -25.26
CA HIS A 121 10.37 -9.76 -25.67
C HIS A 121 10.68 -10.16 -27.11
N GLY A 122 10.97 -9.20 -27.99
CA GLY A 122 11.27 -9.50 -29.38
C GLY A 122 11.66 -8.29 -30.22
N PHE A 123 12.14 -8.60 -31.43
CA PHE A 123 12.46 -7.65 -32.50
C PHE A 123 11.52 -7.89 -33.66
N ILE A 124 11.06 -6.79 -34.26
CA ILE A 124 10.16 -6.80 -35.40
C ILE A 124 10.88 -6.11 -36.55
N HIS A 125 11.06 -6.83 -37.65
CA HIS A 125 11.71 -6.30 -38.85
C HIS A 125 10.68 -5.71 -39.81
N THR A 126 10.78 -4.41 -40.05
CA THR A 126 9.79 -3.61 -40.81
C THR A 126 9.47 -4.17 -42.20
N PHE A 127 10.45 -4.74 -42.90
CA PHE A 127 10.30 -5.17 -44.31
C PHE A 127 10.39 -6.68 -44.55
N GLU A 128 10.65 -7.46 -43.50
CA GLU A 128 10.79 -8.92 -43.63
C GLU A 128 9.51 -9.66 -43.19
N ASP A 129 8.77 -9.10 -42.23
CA ASP A 129 7.57 -9.71 -41.68
C ASP A 129 6.27 -9.09 -42.23
N THR A 130 5.23 -9.92 -42.37
CA THR A 130 3.88 -9.41 -42.69
C THR A 130 3.24 -8.79 -41.44
N PRO A 131 2.63 -7.59 -41.53
CA PRO A 131 1.96 -6.94 -40.40
C PRO A 131 0.95 -7.82 -39.66
N GLU A 132 0.22 -8.69 -40.39
CA GLU A 132 -0.77 -9.59 -39.80
C GLU A 132 -0.15 -10.68 -38.92
N PHE A 133 1.01 -11.22 -39.31
CA PHE A 133 1.72 -12.21 -38.52
C PHE A 133 2.25 -11.60 -37.22
N VAL A 134 2.91 -10.44 -37.34
CA VAL A 134 3.46 -9.70 -36.19
C VAL A 134 2.34 -9.30 -35.23
N ALA A 135 1.23 -8.77 -35.74
CA ALA A 135 0.07 -8.40 -34.93
C ALA A 135 -0.43 -9.60 -34.09
N ARG A 136 -0.59 -10.78 -34.69
CA ARG A 136 -1.00 -11.99 -33.96
C ARG A 136 0.01 -12.42 -32.90
N HIS A 137 1.31 -12.30 -33.19
CA HIS A 137 2.35 -12.61 -32.23
C HIS A 137 2.30 -11.67 -31.02
N ILE A 138 2.26 -10.35 -31.24
CA ILE A 138 2.17 -9.37 -30.16
C ILE A 138 0.88 -9.56 -29.36
N ILE A 139 -0.26 -9.77 -30.03
CA ILE A 139 -1.55 -9.99 -29.36
C ILE A 139 -1.51 -11.25 -28.51
N ARG A 140 -0.82 -12.30 -28.93
CA ARG A 140 -0.65 -13.53 -28.12
C ARG A 140 0.07 -13.22 -26.82
N GLU A 141 1.19 -12.51 -26.87
CA GLU A 141 1.95 -12.16 -25.66
C GLU A 141 1.20 -11.13 -24.79
N ALA A 142 0.53 -10.16 -25.39
CA ALA A 142 -0.31 -9.20 -24.67
C ALA A 142 -1.48 -9.89 -23.95
N LYS A 143 -2.11 -10.89 -24.56
CA LYS A 143 -3.15 -11.71 -23.91
C LYS A 143 -2.56 -12.55 -22.78
N ALA A 144 -1.43 -13.22 -23.01
CA ALA A 144 -0.75 -14.01 -21.99
C ALA A 144 -0.39 -13.16 -20.75
N TYR A 145 0.09 -11.93 -20.97
CA TYR A 145 0.32 -10.96 -19.91
C TYR A 145 -0.98 -10.57 -19.18
N MET A 146 -2.04 -10.18 -19.89
CA MET A 146 -3.31 -9.83 -19.25
C MET A 146 -3.92 -10.98 -18.45
N ASP A 147 -3.81 -12.22 -18.95
CA ASP A 147 -4.31 -13.42 -18.28
C ASP A 147 -3.52 -13.71 -17.00
N SER A 148 -2.24 -13.33 -16.93
CA SER A 148 -1.39 -13.51 -15.75
C SER A 148 -1.68 -12.50 -14.63
N LEU A 149 -2.17 -11.30 -14.96
CA LEU A 149 -2.41 -10.20 -14.01
C LEU A 149 -3.39 -10.52 -12.88
N ALA A 150 -4.46 -11.26 -13.18
CA ALA A 150 -5.52 -11.47 -12.21
C ALA A 150 -5.08 -12.47 -11.12
N PRO A 151 -5.09 -12.09 -9.82
CA PRO A 151 -4.79 -13.03 -8.75
C PRO A 151 -5.89 -14.09 -8.59
N PRO A 152 -5.65 -15.19 -7.85
CA PRO A 152 -6.45 -16.41 -7.95
C PRO A 152 -7.97 -16.22 -7.76
N PHE A 153 -8.38 -15.53 -6.70
CA PHE A 153 -9.79 -15.31 -6.39
C PHE A 153 -10.42 -14.28 -7.34
N PHE A 154 -9.73 -13.17 -7.63
CA PHE A 154 -10.24 -12.19 -8.59
C PHE A 154 -10.42 -12.79 -9.99
N ARG A 155 -9.47 -13.63 -10.45
CA ARG A 155 -9.60 -14.39 -11.70
C ARG A 155 -10.86 -15.25 -11.67
N ALA A 156 -11.03 -16.10 -10.66
CA ALA A 156 -12.21 -16.96 -10.56
C ALA A 156 -13.53 -16.15 -10.56
N LEU A 157 -13.57 -15.03 -9.84
CA LEU A 157 -14.74 -14.14 -9.78
C LEU A 157 -15.06 -13.48 -11.13
N VAL A 158 -14.03 -13.07 -11.89
CA VAL A 158 -14.20 -12.52 -13.24
C VAL A 158 -14.75 -13.58 -14.19
N HIS A 159 -14.23 -14.80 -14.14
CA HIS A 159 -14.72 -15.92 -14.96
C HIS A 159 -16.20 -16.21 -14.66
N TYR A 160 -16.55 -16.39 -13.38
CA TYR A 160 -17.95 -16.59 -12.96
C TYR A 160 -18.88 -15.46 -13.45
N ALA A 161 -18.45 -14.20 -13.30
CA ALA A 161 -19.25 -13.06 -13.73
C ALA A 161 -19.47 -13.04 -15.26
N GLN A 162 -18.52 -13.58 -16.04
CA GLN A 162 -18.59 -13.63 -17.50
C GLN A 162 -19.42 -14.80 -18.03
N ASP A 163 -19.46 -15.93 -17.32
CA ASP A 163 -20.20 -17.14 -17.75
C ASP A 163 -21.71 -16.92 -17.84
N GLY A 164 -22.24 -15.88 -17.18
CA GLY A 164 -23.61 -15.45 -17.42
C GLY A 164 -24.69 -16.36 -16.80
N SER A 165 -24.30 -17.25 -15.88
CA SER A 165 -25.16 -18.29 -15.30
C SER A 165 -26.41 -17.73 -14.60
N TYR A 166 -27.56 -18.33 -14.89
CA TYR A 166 -28.81 -18.07 -14.16
C TYR A 166 -28.79 -18.81 -12.82
N SER A 167 -28.83 -18.06 -11.73
CA SER A 167 -28.77 -18.61 -10.37
C SER A 167 -30.14 -18.67 -9.68
N TRP A 168 -30.37 -19.76 -8.94
CA TRP A 168 -31.55 -19.97 -8.09
C TRP A 168 -31.16 -19.98 -6.60
N HIS A 169 -30.22 -19.13 -6.21
CA HIS A 169 -29.69 -19.01 -4.86
C HIS A 169 -29.59 -17.53 -4.43
N CYS A 170 -29.24 -17.29 -3.17
CA CYS A 170 -28.94 -15.95 -2.67
C CYS A 170 -27.68 -15.35 -3.34
N PRO A 171 -27.53 -14.02 -3.39
CA PRO A 171 -28.45 -12.99 -2.90
C PRO A 171 -29.71 -12.81 -3.76
N GLY A 172 -30.82 -12.42 -3.13
CA GLY A 172 -32.13 -12.30 -3.79
C GLY A 172 -32.24 -11.24 -4.88
N HIS A 173 -31.21 -10.40 -5.07
CA HIS A 173 -31.16 -9.49 -6.22
C HIS A 173 -30.74 -10.16 -7.53
N SER A 174 -30.23 -11.41 -7.47
CA SER A 174 -29.84 -12.23 -8.63
C SER A 174 -28.93 -11.48 -9.61
N GLY A 175 -27.76 -11.05 -9.15
CA GLY A 175 -26.81 -10.31 -9.98
C GLY A 175 -27.25 -8.88 -10.33
N GLY A 176 -28.32 -8.37 -9.71
CA GLY A 176 -28.79 -7.00 -9.86
C GLY A 176 -30.15 -6.88 -10.57
N VAL A 177 -30.67 -7.98 -11.10
CA VAL A 177 -31.93 -8.06 -11.85
C VAL A 177 -33.12 -7.56 -11.02
N ALA A 178 -33.16 -7.82 -9.71
CA ALA A 178 -34.27 -7.33 -8.88
C ALA A 178 -34.32 -5.79 -8.79
N PHE A 179 -33.16 -5.11 -8.83
CA PHE A 179 -33.11 -3.65 -8.79
C PHE A 179 -33.74 -3.02 -10.04
N LEU A 180 -33.66 -3.68 -11.21
CA LEU A 180 -34.27 -3.22 -12.45
C LEU A 180 -35.82 -3.20 -12.40
N LYS A 181 -36.43 -3.83 -11.40
CA LYS A 181 -37.89 -3.89 -11.22
C LYS A 181 -38.48 -2.64 -10.55
N SER A 182 -37.66 -1.66 -10.18
CA SER A 182 -38.10 -0.42 -9.51
C SER A 182 -37.32 0.80 -10.02
N PRO A 183 -37.93 1.97 -10.23
CA PRO A 183 -37.21 3.17 -10.67
C PRO A 183 -36.04 3.56 -9.76
N ILE A 184 -36.21 3.48 -8.43
CA ILE A 184 -35.11 3.75 -7.49
C ILE A 184 -34.01 2.69 -7.57
N GLY A 185 -34.39 1.43 -7.85
CA GLY A 185 -33.43 0.35 -8.06
C GLY A 185 -32.67 0.50 -9.38
N GLN A 186 -33.28 1.04 -10.43
CA GLN A 186 -32.58 1.35 -11.68
C GLN A 186 -31.52 2.43 -11.46
N MET A 187 -31.81 3.47 -10.68
CA MET A 187 -30.80 4.46 -10.27
C MET A 187 -29.64 3.79 -9.51
N PHE A 188 -29.94 2.90 -8.57
CA PHE A 188 -28.92 2.16 -7.81
C PHE A 188 -28.06 1.27 -8.73
N HIS A 189 -28.69 0.55 -9.66
CA HIS A 189 -28.00 -0.31 -10.62
C HIS A 189 -27.10 0.50 -11.57
N GLN A 190 -27.54 1.67 -12.03
CA GLN A 190 -26.72 2.54 -12.87
C GLN A 190 -25.55 3.16 -12.11
N PHE A 191 -25.75 3.50 -10.83
CA PHE A 191 -24.71 4.08 -10.00
C PHE A 191 -23.58 3.08 -9.67
N PHE A 192 -23.93 1.87 -9.21
CA PHE A 192 -22.93 0.86 -8.84
C PHE A 192 -22.43 0.02 -10.03
N GLY A 193 -23.23 -0.10 -11.08
CA GLY A 193 -22.93 -0.91 -12.26
C GLY A 193 -23.19 -2.40 -12.06
N GLU A 194 -23.45 -3.09 -13.17
CA GLU A 194 -23.81 -4.52 -13.18
C GLU A 194 -22.71 -5.40 -12.56
N ASN A 195 -21.44 -5.11 -12.83
CA ASN A 195 -20.33 -5.99 -12.43
C ASN A 195 -20.19 -6.11 -10.92
N MET A 196 -20.38 -5.01 -10.19
CA MET A 196 -20.34 -5.04 -8.73
C MET A 196 -21.49 -5.90 -8.18
N LEU A 197 -22.66 -5.85 -8.81
CA LEU A 197 -23.84 -6.62 -8.41
C LEU A 197 -23.74 -8.11 -8.81
N ARG A 198 -23.09 -8.43 -9.94
CA ARG A 198 -22.80 -9.82 -10.33
C ARG A 198 -21.71 -10.46 -9.49
N ALA A 199 -20.78 -9.66 -8.98
CA ALA A 199 -19.75 -10.10 -8.06
C ALA A 199 -20.26 -10.31 -6.62
N ASP A 200 -21.49 -9.87 -6.31
CA ASP A 200 -22.16 -10.14 -5.04
C ASP A 200 -22.85 -11.51 -5.09
N VAL A 201 -22.11 -12.52 -4.64
CA VAL A 201 -22.48 -13.94 -4.69
C VAL A 201 -22.39 -14.55 -3.30
N CYS A 202 -22.92 -15.77 -3.15
CA CYS A 202 -22.86 -16.50 -1.89
C CYS A 202 -22.10 -17.82 -2.01
N ASN A 203 -21.99 -18.50 -0.88
CA ASN A 203 -21.38 -19.81 -0.73
C ASN A 203 -21.92 -20.92 -1.67
N ALA A 204 -23.06 -20.72 -2.33
CA ALA A 204 -23.60 -21.69 -3.30
C ALA A 204 -22.73 -21.83 -4.56
N VAL A 205 -21.85 -20.86 -4.83
CA VAL A 205 -20.93 -20.88 -5.97
C VAL A 205 -19.64 -21.63 -5.57
N GLU A 206 -19.66 -22.96 -5.69
CA GLU A 206 -18.58 -23.84 -5.23
C GLU A 206 -17.22 -23.54 -5.89
N GLU A 207 -17.22 -23.14 -7.15
CA GLU A 207 -16.00 -22.82 -7.93
C GLU A 207 -15.19 -21.65 -7.35
N LEU A 208 -15.79 -20.77 -6.54
CA LEU A 208 -15.11 -19.66 -5.88
C LEU A 208 -14.52 -20.03 -4.52
N GLY A 209 -14.85 -21.21 -3.99
CA GLY A 209 -14.49 -21.64 -2.65
C GLY A 209 -15.21 -20.84 -1.55
N GLN A 210 -14.76 -21.04 -0.31
CA GLN A 210 -15.35 -20.42 0.89
C GLN A 210 -14.29 -19.68 1.69
N LEU A 211 -14.64 -18.48 2.15
CA LEU A 211 -13.82 -17.71 3.08
C LEU A 211 -13.74 -18.37 4.46
N LEU A 212 -14.86 -18.90 4.95
CA LEU A 212 -14.98 -19.45 6.31
C LEU A 212 -14.25 -20.79 6.48
N ASP A 213 -14.12 -21.55 5.40
CA ASP A 213 -13.43 -22.85 5.39
C ASP A 213 -12.01 -22.74 4.83
N HIS A 214 -11.59 -21.54 4.40
CA HIS A 214 -10.32 -21.30 3.71
C HIS A 214 -10.10 -22.29 2.56
N SER A 215 -11.04 -22.35 1.61
CA SER A 215 -11.05 -23.34 0.53
C SER A 215 -11.05 -22.72 -0.88
N GLY A 216 -10.71 -23.52 -1.89
CA GLY A 216 -10.75 -23.12 -3.30
C GLY A 216 -9.86 -21.90 -3.64
N PRO A 217 -10.29 -21.04 -4.57
CA PRO A 217 -9.60 -19.80 -4.93
C PRO A 217 -9.32 -18.86 -3.76
N VAL A 218 -10.21 -18.77 -2.75
CA VAL A 218 -9.95 -17.94 -1.55
C VAL A 218 -8.69 -18.40 -0.84
N ALA A 219 -8.56 -19.71 -0.59
CA ALA A 219 -7.36 -20.29 0.04
C ALA A 219 -6.09 -20.07 -0.79
N ALA A 220 -6.21 -20.10 -2.12
CA ALA A 220 -5.09 -19.84 -3.01
C ALA A 220 -4.65 -18.37 -2.92
N SER A 221 -5.59 -17.45 -2.82
CA SER A 221 -5.33 -16.02 -2.63
C SER A 221 -4.76 -15.69 -1.25
N GLU A 222 -5.26 -16.30 -0.18
CA GLU A 222 -4.69 -16.17 1.17
C GLU A 222 -3.24 -16.65 1.22
N ARG A 223 -2.93 -17.80 0.59
CA ARG A 223 -1.55 -18.30 0.45
C ARG A 223 -0.69 -17.39 -0.41
N ASN A 224 -1.23 -16.85 -1.51
CA ASN A 224 -0.50 -15.91 -2.35
C ASN A 224 -0.18 -14.61 -1.60
N ALA A 225 -1.15 -14.07 -0.86
CA ALA A 225 -0.95 -12.90 -0.01
C ALA A 225 0.07 -13.20 1.10
N ALA A 226 0.01 -14.36 1.77
CA ALA A 226 1.01 -14.76 2.75
C ALA A 226 2.42 -14.76 2.16
N ARG A 227 2.60 -15.31 0.95
CA ARG A 227 3.87 -15.26 0.20
C ARG A 227 4.33 -13.83 -0.05
N ILE A 228 3.46 -12.96 -0.57
CA ILE A 228 3.78 -11.56 -0.92
C ILE A 228 4.19 -10.77 0.33
N PHE A 229 3.47 -10.93 1.44
CA PHE A 229 3.76 -10.28 2.72
C PHE A 229 4.88 -10.97 3.54
N ASN A 230 5.42 -12.10 3.05
CA ASN A 230 6.40 -12.95 3.75
C ASN A 230 5.93 -13.40 5.14
N ALA A 231 4.65 -13.73 5.25
CA ALA A 231 4.03 -14.34 6.43
C ALA A 231 3.87 -15.86 6.23
N ASP A 232 3.74 -16.62 7.32
CA ASP A 232 3.41 -18.05 7.22
C ASP A 232 1.94 -18.24 6.87
N HIS A 233 1.08 -17.39 7.43
CA HIS A 233 -0.37 -17.40 7.18
C HIS A 233 -0.86 -15.96 6.95
N CYS A 234 -1.83 -15.81 6.05
CA CYS A 234 -2.58 -14.58 5.84
C CYS A 234 -4.06 -14.94 5.79
N PHE A 235 -4.87 -14.31 6.62
CA PHE A 235 -6.32 -14.51 6.64
C PHE A 235 -7.02 -13.22 6.21
N PHE A 236 -7.89 -13.29 5.22
CA PHE A 236 -8.67 -12.12 4.81
C PHE A 236 -9.85 -11.89 5.76
N VAL A 237 -10.19 -10.63 6.02
CA VAL A 237 -11.28 -10.26 6.94
C VAL A 237 -12.13 -9.17 6.30
N THR A 238 -13.45 -9.38 6.26
CA THR A 238 -14.41 -8.50 5.58
C THR A 238 -15.14 -7.53 6.50
N ASN A 239 -14.67 -7.35 7.74
CA ASN A 239 -15.28 -6.43 8.73
C ASN A 239 -14.23 -5.55 9.44
N GLY A 240 -13.17 -5.21 8.71
CA GLY A 240 -12.09 -4.31 9.10
C GLY A 240 -11.18 -4.85 10.21
N THR A 241 -10.07 -4.15 10.45
CA THR A 241 -9.11 -4.51 11.52
C THR A 241 -9.72 -4.44 12.92
N SER A 242 -10.83 -3.71 13.07
CA SER A 242 -11.64 -3.77 14.28
C SER A 242 -12.03 -5.19 14.65
N THR A 243 -12.30 -6.03 13.65
CA THR A 243 -12.71 -7.43 13.81
C THR A 243 -11.49 -8.34 13.85
N SER A 244 -10.50 -8.10 13.00
CA SER A 244 -9.21 -8.81 13.00
C SER A 244 -8.56 -8.83 14.39
N ASN A 245 -8.52 -7.68 15.06
CA ASN A 245 -8.04 -7.55 16.44
C ASN A 245 -8.77 -8.49 17.41
N LYS A 246 -10.09 -8.63 17.28
CA LYS A 246 -10.88 -9.51 18.16
C LYS A 246 -10.63 -10.97 17.87
N MET A 247 -10.50 -11.36 16.60
CA MET A 247 -10.17 -12.74 16.20
C MET A 247 -8.83 -13.18 16.82
N VAL A 248 -7.79 -12.35 16.71
CA VAL A 248 -6.49 -12.63 17.36
C VAL A 248 -6.63 -12.73 18.88
N TRP A 249 -7.40 -11.84 19.51
CA TRP A 249 -7.60 -11.85 20.95
C TRP A 249 -8.40 -13.06 21.44
N HIS A 250 -9.50 -13.44 20.78
CA HIS A 250 -10.30 -14.60 21.16
C HIS A 250 -9.55 -15.93 20.95
N TYR A 251 -8.57 -15.97 20.05
CA TYR A 251 -7.66 -17.10 19.93
C TYR A 251 -6.63 -17.17 21.08
N CYS A 252 -6.14 -16.02 21.55
CA CYS A 252 -5.00 -15.94 22.46
C CYS A 252 -5.35 -15.76 23.95
N VAL A 253 -6.57 -15.33 24.28
CA VAL A 253 -6.88 -14.79 25.61
C VAL A 253 -8.11 -15.46 26.22
N ALA A 254 -7.93 -16.05 27.39
CA ALA A 254 -9.02 -16.58 28.20
C ALA A 254 -9.49 -15.58 29.28
N PRO A 255 -10.71 -15.73 29.82
CA PRO A 255 -11.18 -14.89 30.93
C PRO A 255 -10.25 -14.93 32.15
N GLY A 256 -9.91 -13.75 32.66
CA GLY A 256 -8.99 -13.60 33.80
C GLY A 256 -7.50 -13.65 33.46
N ASP A 257 -7.13 -13.89 32.20
CA ASP A 257 -5.74 -13.78 31.76
C ASP A 257 -5.22 -12.35 31.88
N ILE A 258 -3.94 -12.22 32.21
CA ILE A 258 -3.25 -10.93 32.16
C ILE A 258 -2.81 -10.65 30.73
N VAL A 259 -3.07 -9.43 30.27
CA VAL A 259 -2.72 -8.98 28.93
C VAL A 259 -1.97 -7.66 29.00
N ILE A 260 -0.92 -7.50 28.20
CA ILE A 260 -0.16 -6.26 28.13
C ILE A 260 -0.65 -5.46 26.92
N VAL A 261 -1.02 -4.19 27.14
CA VAL A 261 -1.71 -3.40 26.12
C VAL A 261 -1.13 -2.00 26.04
N ASP A 262 -0.84 -1.52 24.84
CA ASP A 262 -0.56 -0.11 24.61
C ASP A 262 -1.75 0.74 25.06
N ARG A 263 -1.51 1.77 25.88
CA ARG A 263 -2.58 2.68 26.29
C ARG A 263 -3.14 3.49 25.12
N ASN A 264 -2.37 3.67 24.05
CA ASN A 264 -2.79 4.21 22.75
C ASN A 264 -3.36 3.13 21.83
N CYS A 265 -4.22 2.25 22.35
CA CYS A 265 -4.87 1.20 21.57
C CYS A 265 -6.16 1.69 20.91
N HIS A 266 -6.48 1.09 19.76
CA HIS A 266 -7.76 1.31 19.11
C HIS A 266 -8.93 0.78 19.95
N LYS A 267 -10.12 1.39 19.83
CA LYS A 267 -11.35 0.97 20.53
C LYS A 267 -11.66 -0.52 20.42
N SER A 268 -11.27 -1.18 19.32
CA SER A 268 -11.47 -2.62 19.15
C SER A 268 -10.70 -3.46 20.17
N VAL A 269 -9.53 -3.02 20.62
CA VAL A 269 -8.76 -3.71 21.65
C VAL A 269 -9.45 -3.56 23.00
N LEU A 270 -10.00 -2.37 23.30
CA LEU A 270 -10.84 -2.17 24.49
C LEU A 270 -12.11 -3.02 24.45
N HIS A 271 -12.72 -3.17 23.28
CA HIS A 271 -13.86 -4.08 23.10
C HIS A 271 -13.43 -5.53 23.32
N ALA A 272 -12.27 -5.96 22.79
CA ALA A 272 -11.74 -7.30 22.99
C ALA A 272 -11.51 -7.59 24.48
N ILE A 273 -10.88 -6.67 25.22
CA ILE A 273 -10.71 -6.78 26.69
C ILE A 273 -12.06 -6.99 27.38
N THR A 274 -13.08 -6.23 26.98
CA THR A 274 -14.43 -6.34 27.55
C THR A 274 -15.09 -7.68 27.23
N MET A 275 -14.93 -8.17 26.01
CA MET A 275 -15.53 -9.41 25.52
C MET A 275 -14.86 -10.66 26.11
N THR A 276 -13.54 -10.64 26.28
CA THR A 276 -12.79 -11.78 26.83
C THR A 276 -12.75 -11.78 28.35
N GLY A 277 -13.00 -10.65 29.01
CA GLY A 277 -12.88 -10.54 30.47
C GLY A 277 -11.44 -10.59 30.96
N ALA A 278 -10.49 -10.17 30.11
CA ALA A 278 -9.08 -10.10 30.43
C ALA A 278 -8.74 -9.00 31.44
N ILE A 279 -7.58 -9.12 32.09
CA ILE A 279 -7.05 -8.13 33.04
C ILE A 279 -5.94 -7.31 32.35
N PRO A 280 -6.23 -6.09 31.87
CA PRO A 280 -5.26 -5.31 31.09
C PRO A 280 -4.25 -4.59 31.98
N VAL A 281 -2.97 -4.79 31.68
CA VAL A 281 -1.86 -3.99 32.20
C VAL A 281 -1.37 -3.07 31.08
N PHE A 282 -1.52 -1.75 31.29
CA PHE A 282 -1.23 -0.77 30.26
C PHE A 282 0.23 -0.31 30.24
N LEU A 283 0.79 -0.20 29.04
CA LEU A 283 2.04 0.51 28.77
C LEU A 283 1.71 1.95 28.38
N THR A 284 2.29 2.92 29.07
CA THR A 284 1.92 4.34 28.90
C THR A 284 2.89 5.02 27.93
N PRO A 285 2.42 5.51 26.77
CA PRO A 285 3.27 6.24 25.84
C PRO A 285 3.61 7.64 26.35
N LYS A 286 4.69 8.21 25.81
CA LYS A 286 5.00 9.63 25.95
C LYS A 286 4.04 10.49 25.12
N ARG A 287 4.02 11.80 25.38
CA ARG A 287 3.28 12.80 24.60
C ARG A 287 4.08 14.10 24.57
N ASN A 288 4.10 14.80 23.43
CA ASN A 288 4.73 16.12 23.33
C ASN A 288 3.73 17.27 23.58
N HIS A 289 4.22 18.51 23.57
CA HIS A 289 3.39 19.69 23.86
C HIS A 289 2.32 19.98 22.80
N TYR A 290 2.49 19.49 21.56
CA TYR A 290 1.44 19.54 20.54
C TYR A 290 0.31 18.52 20.77
N GLY A 291 0.43 17.68 21.80
CA GLY A 291 -0.54 16.62 22.09
C GLY A 291 -0.36 15.37 21.21
N ILE A 292 0.73 15.31 20.43
CA ILE A 292 1.07 14.13 19.62
C ILE A 292 1.51 13.02 20.55
N ILE A 293 0.91 11.83 20.39
CA ILE A 293 1.27 10.64 21.14
C ILE A 293 2.57 10.08 20.58
N GLY A 294 3.59 10.05 21.44
CA GLY A 294 4.91 9.52 21.13
C GLY A 294 5.04 8.03 21.46
N PRO A 295 6.28 7.53 21.54
CA PRO A 295 6.52 6.13 21.79
C PRO A 295 6.32 5.75 23.26
N ILE A 296 5.98 4.49 23.49
CA ILE A 296 6.19 3.82 24.77
C ILE A 296 7.70 3.78 25.05
N PRO A 297 8.18 4.24 26.22
CA PRO A 297 9.60 4.12 26.58
C PRO A 297 10.11 2.69 26.50
N ALA A 298 11.30 2.46 25.93
CA ALA A 298 11.87 1.11 25.78
C ALA A 298 11.90 0.32 27.10
N THR A 299 12.15 0.99 28.23
CA THR A 299 12.18 0.37 29.56
C THR A 299 10.85 -0.25 29.98
N GLU A 300 9.71 0.18 29.43
CA GLU A 300 8.39 -0.40 29.74
C GLU A 300 8.25 -1.83 29.18
N PHE A 301 9.03 -2.20 28.16
CA PHE A 301 9.02 -3.54 27.59
C PHE A 301 9.87 -4.55 28.37
N LEU A 302 10.66 -4.10 29.34
CA LEU A 302 11.50 -4.98 30.12
C LEU A 302 10.65 -5.86 31.06
N PRO A 303 10.86 -7.20 31.09
CA PRO A 303 10.04 -8.12 31.89
C PRO A 303 9.92 -7.73 33.36
N GLU A 304 10.99 -7.20 33.97
CA GLU A 304 10.96 -6.74 35.36
C GLU A 304 10.01 -5.55 35.59
N ASN A 305 9.89 -4.64 34.63
CA ASN A 305 8.97 -3.49 34.75
C ASN A 305 7.53 -3.91 34.49
N ILE A 306 7.31 -4.86 33.58
CA ILE A 306 6.00 -5.50 33.40
C ILE A 306 5.57 -6.22 34.68
N ARG A 307 6.46 -7.00 35.32
CA ARG A 307 6.17 -7.66 36.61
C ARG A 307 5.80 -6.65 37.70
N LYS A 308 6.55 -5.55 37.83
CA LYS A 308 6.23 -4.49 38.80
C LYS A 308 4.81 -3.94 38.57
N LYS A 309 4.40 -3.72 37.31
CA LYS A 309 3.05 -3.25 36.99
C LYS A 309 1.99 -4.30 37.33
N ILE A 310 2.25 -5.59 37.07
CA ILE A 310 1.36 -6.69 37.45
C ILE A 310 1.16 -6.73 38.96
N GLU A 311 2.22 -6.64 39.77
CA GLU A 311 2.12 -6.66 41.23
C GLU A 311 1.44 -5.41 41.81
N ALA A 312 1.63 -4.25 41.18
CA ALA A 312 0.96 -3.00 41.59
C ALA A 312 -0.53 -2.97 41.20
N HIS A 313 -0.95 -3.80 40.24
CA HIS A 313 -2.30 -3.74 39.70
C HIS A 313 -3.31 -4.49 40.59
N PRO A 314 -4.45 -3.87 41.00
CA PRO A 314 -5.38 -4.43 41.99
C PRO A 314 -5.91 -5.83 41.68
N PHE A 315 -6.19 -6.10 40.40
CA PHE A 315 -6.70 -7.39 39.92
C PHE A 315 -5.58 -8.36 39.53
N ALA A 316 -4.64 -7.95 38.66
CA ALA A 316 -3.56 -8.80 38.15
C ALA A 316 -2.65 -9.40 39.23
N ARG A 317 -2.39 -8.70 40.35
CA ARG A 317 -1.59 -9.24 41.47
C ARG A 317 -2.15 -10.52 42.07
N ASN A 318 -3.47 -10.73 41.95
CA ASN A 318 -4.21 -11.88 42.46
C ASN A 318 -4.51 -12.93 41.37
N ALA A 319 -4.06 -12.72 40.13
CA ALA A 319 -4.26 -13.68 39.05
C ALA A 319 -3.52 -14.99 39.35
N LYS A 320 -4.16 -16.12 39.07
CA LYS A 320 -3.56 -17.46 39.26
C LYS A 320 -2.35 -17.66 38.35
N ASN A 321 -2.48 -17.25 37.09
CA ASN A 321 -1.39 -17.22 36.13
C ASN A 321 -0.92 -15.76 35.97
N LYS A 322 0.33 -15.48 36.35
CA LYS A 322 0.95 -14.17 36.22
C LYS A 322 1.71 -13.96 34.91
N LYS A 323 1.84 -15.01 34.08
CA LYS A 323 2.45 -14.89 32.75
C LYS A 323 1.46 -14.22 31.80
N PRO A 324 1.80 -13.10 31.15
CA PRO A 324 0.89 -12.46 30.20
C PRO A 324 0.70 -13.30 28.94
N SER A 325 -0.54 -13.44 28.48
CA SER A 325 -0.88 -14.26 27.30
C SER A 325 -0.55 -13.55 25.98
N ILE A 326 -0.73 -12.23 25.93
CA ILE A 326 -0.53 -11.39 24.73
C ILE A 326 0.00 -10.00 25.09
N LEU A 327 0.85 -9.46 24.21
CA LEU A 327 1.17 -8.03 24.13
C LEU A 327 0.55 -7.46 22.87
N THR A 328 -0.30 -6.43 22.98
CA THR A 328 -0.84 -5.68 21.82
C THR A 328 -0.29 -4.27 21.76
N ILE A 329 0.39 -3.91 20.67
CA ILE A 329 0.97 -2.57 20.42
C ILE A 329 0.41 -2.00 19.12
N THR A 330 0.07 -0.71 19.11
CA THR A 330 -0.29 0.02 17.90
C THR A 330 0.96 0.40 17.11
N GLN A 331 1.09 -0.06 15.86
CA GLN A 331 2.31 0.09 15.04
C GLN A 331 1.98 0.54 13.60
N SER A 332 2.31 1.74 13.15
CA SER A 332 2.77 2.91 13.89
C SER A 332 1.67 3.53 14.75
N THR A 333 2.05 4.50 15.58
CA THR A 333 1.06 5.45 16.10
C THR A 333 0.38 6.20 14.96
N TYR A 334 -0.78 6.78 15.25
CA TYR A 334 -1.56 7.51 14.25
C TYR A 334 -0.77 8.62 13.53
N ASP A 335 0.04 9.36 14.29
CA ASP A 335 0.87 10.45 13.77
C ASP A 335 2.21 9.96 13.16
N GLY A 336 2.41 8.65 13.02
CA GLY A 336 3.52 8.05 12.27
C GLY A 336 4.75 7.63 13.08
N ILE A 337 4.68 7.56 14.42
CA ILE A 337 5.80 7.02 15.21
C ILE A 337 5.80 5.49 15.13
N MET A 338 6.84 4.94 14.51
CA MET A 338 7.07 3.51 14.41
C MET A 338 7.99 3.00 15.51
N TYR A 339 7.87 1.73 15.85
CA TYR A 339 8.77 1.01 16.75
C TYR A 339 9.68 0.04 16.00
N ASN A 340 10.90 -0.13 16.48
CA ASN A 340 11.78 -1.21 16.05
C ASN A 340 11.27 -2.52 16.67
N VAL A 341 10.64 -3.36 15.85
CA VAL A 341 9.99 -4.59 16.30
C VAL A 341 11.03 -5.62 16.77
N GLU A 342 12.21 -5.65 16.17
CA GLU A 342 13.26 -6.60 16.55
C GLU A 342 13.81 -6.29 17.94
N MET A 343 14.00 -5.01 18.27
CA MET A 343 14.35 -4.61 19.65
C MET A 343 13.26 -5.00 20.67
N ILE A 344 11.97 -4.91 20.30
CA ILE A 344 10.86 -5.35 21.18
C ILE A 344 10.92 -6.86 21.42
N LYS A 345 11.12 -7.65 20.35
CA LYS A 345 11.29 -9.11 20.43
C LYS A 345 12.47 -9.48 21.33
N GLU A 346 13.62 -8.81 21.17
CA GLU A 346 14.82 -9.03 21.99
C GLU A 346 14.59 -8.71 23.47
N MET A 347 13.98 -7.55 23.79
CA MET A 347 13.71 -7.15 25.17
C MET A 347 12.77 -8.10 25.90
N LEU A 348 11.76 -8.63 25.20
CA LEU A 348 10.75 -9.51 25.78
C LEU A 348 11.18 -10.99 25.81
N GLY A 349 12.00 -11.42 24.85
CA GLY A 349 12.35 -12.83 24.68
C GLY A 349 11.11 -13.73 24.66
N ASN A 350 11.10 -14.77 25.49
CA ASN A 350 9.98 -15.72 25.62
C ASN A 350 9.03 -15.36 26.78
N TYR A 351 9.09 -14.14 27.31
CA TYR A 351 8.32 -13.76 28.49
C TYR A 351 6.80 -13.74 28.23
N ILE A 352 6.39 -13.40 27.00
CA ILE A 352 4.99 -13.30 26.57
C ILE A 352 4.78 -14.25 25.39
N ASP A 353 3.72 -15.05 25.44
CA ASP A 353 3.50 -16.12 24.46
C ASP A 353 3.12 -15.61 23.06
N THR A 354 2.54 -14.41 22.97
CA THR A 354 2.09 -13.84 21.70
C THR A 354 2.38 -12.34 21.64
N LEU A 355 3.00 -11.88 20.55
CA LEU A 355 3.18 -10.46 20.26
C LEU A 355 2.27 -10.08 19.09
N HIS A 356 1.40 -9.11 19.32
CA HIS A 356 0.40 -8.65 18.37
C HIS A 356 0.64 -7.17 18.06
N PHE A 357 1.00 -6.90 16.81
CA PHE A 357 1.21 -5.56 16.29
C PHE A 357 -0.04 -5.14 15.49
N ASP A 358 -0.78 -4.16 16.01
CA ASP A 358 -1.89 -3.56 15.27
C ASP A 358 -1.31 -2.62 14.20
N GLU A 359 -1.04 -3.19 13.03
CA GLU A 359 -0.47 -2.54 11.85
C GLU A 359 -1.52 -1.93 10.90
N ALA A 360 -2.67 -1.52 11.44
CA ALA A 360 -3.73 -0.93 10.64
C ALA A 360 -3.26 0.28 9.79
N TRP A 361 -2.27 1.05 10.27
CA TRP A 361 -1.70 2.22 9.61
C TRP A 361 -0.31 1.97 8.99
N LEU A 362 0.10 0.71 8.86
CA LEU A 362 1.42 0.36 8.34
C LEU A 362 1.43 -0.86 7.38
N PRO A 363 0.40 -1.11 6.55
CA PRO A 363 0.38 -2.30 5.69
C PRO A 363 1.41 -2.28 4.55
N HIS A 364 1.97 -1.12 4.22
CA HIS A 364 2.88 -0.92 3.09
C HIS A 364 4.36 -1.14 3.47
N ALA A 365 4.71 -1.15 4.76
CA ALA A 365 6.10 -1.07 5.21
C ALA A 365 6.96 -2.27 4.78
N ALA A 366 6.35 -3.46 4.66
CA ALA A 366 7.06 -4.67 4.25
C ALA A 366 7.60 -4.63 2.81
N PHE A 367 7.13 -3.68 1.99
CA PHE A 367 7.43 -3.61 0.55
C PHE A 367 8.55 -2.62 0.21
N HIS A 368 9.16 -1.96 1.20
CA HIS A 368 10.23 -1.01 0.94
C HIS A 368 11.31 -1.04 2.03
N SER A 369 12.58 -1.10 1.60
CA SER A 369 13.74 -1.23 2.50
C SER A 369 13.89 -0.07 3.49
N PHE A 370 13.36 1.11 3.13
CA PHE A 370 13.29 2.29 4.00
C PHE A 370 12.70 2.00 5.39
N TYR A 371 11.72 1.09 5.49
CA TYR A 371 11.11 0.79 6.79
C TYR A 371 11.95 -0.17 7.63
N GLY A 372 12.78 -1.03 7.03
CA GLY A 372 13.65 -1.96 7.75
C GLY A 372 12.94 -2.68 8.90
N HIS A 373 13.49 -2.64 10.11
CA HIS A 373 12.92 -3.31 11.29
C HIS A 373 11.66 -2.65 11.91
N MET A 374 11.05 -1.68 11.21
CA MET A 374 9.91 -0.90 11.72
C MET A 374 8.53 -1.54 11.47
N HIS A 375 8.49 -2.82 11.07
CA HIS A 375 7.28 -3.61 10.87
C HIS A 375 7.51 -5.05 11.37
N ALA A 376 6.43 -5.75 11.72
CA ALA A 376 6.50 -6.99 12.49
C ALA A 376 6.87 -8.22 11.68
N ILE A 377 6.32 -8.33 10.47
CA ILE A 377 6.47 -9.47 9.57
C ILE A 377 6.93 -8.94 8.21
N GLY A 378 7.89 -9.63 7.59
CA GLY A 378 8.38 -9.33 6.26
C GLY A 378 9.66 -10.11 5.95
N ARG A 379 10.26 -9.80 4.81
CA ARG A 379 11.48 -10.48 4.34
C ARG A 379 12.64 -10.31 5.32
N ASP A 380 13.40 -11.38 5.52
CA ASP A 380 14.61 -11.40 6.36
C ASP A 380 14.39 -10.94 7.82
N ARG A 381 13.19 -11.19 8.37
CA ARG A 381 12.90 -10.96 9.80
C ARG A 381 13.25 -12.22 10.61
N PRO A 382 14.06 -12.12 11.69
CA PRO A 382 14.39 -13.27 12.49
C PRO A 382 13.14 -13.80 13.20
N ARG A 383 12.99 -15.12 13.20
CA ARG A 383 11.89 -15.78 13.92
C ARG A 383 12.21 -15.80 15.40
N PRO A 384 11.27 -15.38 16.27
CA PRO A 384 11.44 -15.53 17.70
C PRO A 384 11.46 -17.02 18.09
N GLN A 385 11.98 -17.33 19.28
CA GLN A 385 12.13 -18.72 19.73
C GLN A 385 10.77 -19.38 19.99
N GLU A 386 9.95 -18.78 20.86
CA GLU A 386 8.62 -19.29 21.27
C GLU A 386 7.44 -18.41 20.84
N PRO A 387 7.48 -17.06 20.97
CA PRO A 387 6.31 -16.22 20.74
C PRO A 387 5.74 -16.29 19.32
N LEU A 388 4.42 -16.42 19.18
CA LEU A 388 3.76 -16.18 17.89
C LEU A 388 3.68 -14.68 17.62
N ILE A 389 3.91 -14.28 16.37
CA ILE A 389 3.79 -12.88 15.95
C ILE A 389 2.52 -12.74 15.10
N PHE A 390 1.67 -11.80 15.47
CA PHE A 390 0.51 -11.39 14.68
C PHE A 390 0.68 -9.95 14.24
N ALA A 391 0.35 -9.66 12.99
CA ALA A 391 0.17 -8.30 12.51
C ALA A 391 -1.21 -8.15 11.87
N THR A 392 -2.02 -7.21 12.35
CA THR A 392 -3.34 -6.96 11.77
C THR A 392 -3.32 -5.67 10.95
N GLN A 393 -3.77 -5.75 9.71
CA GLN A 393 -3.62 -4.65 8.76
C GLN A 393 -4.97 -4.24 8.16
N SER A 394 -5.20 -2.93 8.04
CA SER A 394 -6.36 -2.39 7.34
C SER A 394 -5.96 -2.14 5.90
N VAL A 395 -6.28 -3.08 5.01
CA VAL A 395 -5.97 -2.99 3.58
C VAL A 395 -6.55 -1.69 3.02
N HIS A 396 -7.77 -1.34 3.41
CA HIS A 396 -8.50 -0.16 2.93
C HIS A 396 -7.98 1.21 3.41
N LYS A 397 -6.97 1.26 4.31
CA LYS A 397 -6.44 2.53 4.82
C LYS A 397 -5.27 3.05 3.99
N LEU A 398 -4.26 2.21 3.80
CA LEU A 398 -2.99 2.59 3.17
C LEU A 398 -2.57 1.68 2.01
N LEU A 399 -3.34 0.63 1.73
CA LEU A 399 -3.31 -0.08 0.45
C LEU A 399 -4.60 0.23 -0.34
N ALA A 400 -4.79 -0.45 -1.46
CA ALA A 400 -5.95 -0.27 -2.34
C ALA A 400 -7.06 -1.31 -2.06
N GLY A 401 -7.71 -1.22 -0.90
CA GLY A 401 -8.83 -2.10 -0.52
C GLY A 401 -10.17 -1.38 -0.39
N LEU A 402 -11.29 -2.08 -0.60
CA LEU A 402 -12.61 -1.55 -0.27
C LEU A 402 -12.74 -1.39 1.25
N SER A 403 -13.52 -0.41 1.72
CA SER A 403 -13.79 -0.27 3.16
C SER A 403 -14.21 -1.60 3.77
N GLN A 404 -13.76 -1.86 5.01
CA GLN A 404 -13.84 -3.14 5.71
C GLN A 404 -12.84 -4.23 5.27
N ALA A 405 -12.11 -4.07 4.16
CA ALA A 405 -11.04 -4.99 3.79
C ALA A 405 -9.89 -4.95 4.82
N SER A 406 -9.62 -6.09 5.45
CA SER A 406 -8.53 -6.26 6.40
C SER A 406 -7.87 -7.62 6.20
N GLN A 407 -6.69 -7.79 6.79
CA GLN A 407 -5.99 -9.06 6.83
C GLN A 407 -5.29 -9.27 8.17
N ILE A 408 -5.07 -10.53 8.52
CA ILE A 408 -4.30 -10.98 9.67
C ILE A 408 -3.09 -11.74 9.14
N LEU A 409 -1.89 -11.22 9.39
CA LEU A 409 -0.64 -11.89 9.10
C LEU A 409 -0.17 -12.62 10.35
N VAL A 410 0.31 -13.84 10.18
CA VAL A 410 0.88 -14.65 11.26
C VAL A 410 2.28 -15.11 10.88
N GLN A 411 3.23 -14.91 11.79
CA GLN A 411 4.54 -15.52 11.73
C GLN A 411 4.70 -16.49 12.91
N GLU A 412 4.93 -17.75 12.56
CA GLU A 412 5.23 -18.82 13.49
C GLU A 412 6.63 -18.66 14.08
N SER A 413 6.81 -19.16 15.29
CA SER A 413 8.12 -19.14 15.94
C SER A 413 8.95 -20.34 15.52
N GLN A 414 10.18 -20.43 16.02
CA GLN A 414 11.04 -21.59 15.78
C GLN A 414 10.46 -22.87 16.40
N THR A 415 9.71 -22.76 17.50
CA THR A 415 9.22 -23.91 18.29
C THR A 415 7.70 -24.05 18.35
N ARG A 416 6.94 -23.01 17.98
CA ARG A 416 5.48 -22.97 18.08
C ARG A 416 4.85 -22.66 16.73
N LYS A 417 3.92 -23.52 16.32
CA LYS A 417 3.10 -23.40 15.11
C LYS A 417 1.72 -22.83 15.44
N LEU A 418 1.07 -22.21 14.45
CA LEU A 418 -0.30 -21.75 14.61
C LEU A 418 -1.24 -22.97 14.63
N ASN A 419 -2.07 -23.09 15.66
CA ASN A 419 -3.17 -24.04 15.61
C ASN A 419 -4.30 -23.44 14.75
N GLN A 420 -4.28 -23.75 13.45
CA GLN A 420 -5.22 -23.18 12.49
C GLN A 420 -6.68 -23.54 12.80
N GLN A 421 -6.95 -24.73 13.34
CA GLN A 421 -8.32 -25.13 13.67
C GLN A 421 -8.88 -24.28 14.81
N LEU A 422 -8.12 -24.11 15.89
CA LEU A 422 -8.52 -23.24 17.01
C LEU A 422 -8.59 -21.76 16.59
N PHE A 423 -7.68 -21.31 15.73
CA PHE A 423 -7.74 -19.96 15.18
C PHE A 423 -8.99 -19.77 14.31
N ASN A 424 -9.37 -20.77 13.52
CA ASN A 424 -10.56 -20.69 12.68
C ASN A 424 -11.84 -20.61 13.53
N GLU A 425 -11.93 -21.27 14.68
CA GLU A 425 -13.07 -21.06 15.59
C GLU A 425 -13.17 -19.59 16.04
N ALA A 426 -12.05 -18.95 16.36
CA ALA A 426 -12.02 -17.52 16.69
C ALA A 426 -12.35 -16.62 15.50
N TYR A 427 -11.95 -17.03 14.30
CA TYR A 427 -12.29 -16.37 13.04
C TYR A 427 -13.81 -16.44 12.77
N LEU A 428 -14.39 -17.64 12.84
CA LEU A 428 -15.82 -17.88 12.61
C LEU A 428 -16.73 -17.13 13.58
N MET A 429 -16.34 -16.98 14.85
CA MET A 429 -17.08 -16.19 15.85
C MET A 429 -17.31 -14.72 15.44
N HIS A 430 -16.50 -14.20 14.52
CA HIS A 430 -16.51 -12.79 14.15
C HIS A 430 -16.78 -12.53 12.66
N SER A 431 -16.89 -13.58 11.86
CA SER A 431 -17.15 -13.50 10.43
C SER A 431 -18.66 -13.62 10.14
N SER A 432 -19.13 -12.90 9.12
CA SER A 432 -20.45 -13.14 8.56
C SER A 432 -20.44 -14.47 7.81
N THR A 433 -21.50 -15.27 7.94
CA THR A 433 -21.72 -16.48 7.13
C THR A 433 -22.01 -16.17 5.65
N SER A 434 -22.27 -14.90 5.34
CA SER A 434 -22.39 -14.35 3.99
C SER A 434 -21.40 -13.18 3.84
N PRO A 435 -20.11 -13.45 3.59
CA PRO A 435 -19.13 -12.39 3.37
C PRO A 435 -19.35 -11.73 2.01
N GLN A 436 -18.97 -10.46 1.86
CA GLN A 436 -19.08 -9.76 0.58
C GLN A 436 -17.86 -10.02 -0.30
N TYR A 437 -18.06 -10.73 -1.41
CA TYR A 437 -16.98 -11.25 -2.25
C TYR A 437 -16.16 -10.14 -2.92
N SER A 438 -16.74 -8.97 -3.19
CA SER A 438 -15.98 -7.81 -3.68
C SER A 438 -14.93 -7.33 -2.69
N ILE A 439 -15.16 -7.48 -1.37
CA ILE A 439 -14.19 -7.10 -0.33
C ILE A 439 -13.03 -8.10 -0.34
N ILE A 440 -13.32 -9.40 -0.46
CA ILE A 440 -12.32 -10.47 -0.60
C ILE A 440 -11.46 -10.22 -1.85
N ALA A 441 -12.09 -9.94 -2.99
CA ALA A 441 -11.40 -9.61 -4.23
C ALA A 441 -10.50 -8.37 -4.07
N SER A 442 -10.94 -7.37 -3.31
CA SER A 442 -10.10 -6.19 -3.04
C SER A 442 -8.88 -6.50 -2.15
N CYS A 443 -8.98 -7.46 -1.21
CA CYS A 443 -7.81 -7.96 -0.46
C CYS A 443 -6.83 -8.68 -1.40
N ASP A 444 -7.34 -9.55 -2.27
CA ASP A 444 -6.55 -10.32 -3.23
C ASP A 444 -5.81 -9.41 -4.23
N VAL A 445 -6.52 -8.45 -4.82
CA VAL A 445 -5.95 -7.46 -5.74
C VAL A 445 -4.97 -6.53 -5.01
N ALA A 446 -5.28 -6.07 -3.80
CA ALA A 446 -4.36 -5.24 -3.03
C ALA A 446 -3.05 -5.96 -2.72
N ALA A 447 -3.08 -7.26 -2.41
CA ALA A 447 -1.87 -8.04 -2.24
C ALA A 447 -1.08 -8.13 -3.56
N ALA A 448 -1.73 -8.46 -4.67
CA ALA A 448 -1.09 -8.54 -5.99
C ALA A 448 -0.46 -7.21 -6.43
N MET A 449 -1.10 -6.07 -6.16
CA MET A 449 -0.54 -4.74 -6.43
C MET A 449 0.75 -4.46 -5.66
N MET A 450 0.92 -5.09 -4.50
CA MET A 450 2.11 -4.95 -3.67
C MET A 450 3.22 -5.97 -3.99
N GLU A 451 2.98 -6.89 -4.93
CA GLU A 451 4.01 -7.81 -5.37
C GLU A 451 5.19 -7.04 -6.01
N PRO A 452 6.44 -7.30 -5.59
CA PRO A 452 7.60 -6.67 -6.21
C PRO A 452 7.70 -7.00 -7.71
N PRO A 453 8.13 -6.04 -8.56
CA PRO A 453 8.68 -4.73 -8.21
C PRO A 453 7.63 -3.62 -8.02
N GLY A 454 6.38 -3.83 -8.46
CA GLY A 454 5.32 -2.82 -8.47
C GLY A 454 5.01 -2.24 -7.08
N GLY A 455 4.89 -3.11 -6.06
CA GLY A 455 4.67 -2.68 -4.68
C GLY A 455 5.78 -1.77 -4.15
N THR A 456 7.04 -2.09 -4.43
CA THR A 456 8.19 -1.26 -4.04
C THR A 456 8.10 0.12 -4.65
N ALA A 457 7.80 0.21 -5.95
CA ALA A 457 7.67 1.47 -6.66
C ALA A 457 6.52 2.34 -6.13
N LEU A 458 5.37 1.74 -5.79
CA LEU A 458 4.23 2.47 -5.21
C LEU A 458 4.56 3.09 -3.85
N VAL A 459 5.31 2.37 -3.01
CA VAL A 459 5.76 2.91 -1.71
C VAL A 459 6.81 3.99 -1.89
N GLU A 460 7.77 3.79 -2.79
CA GLU A 460 8.80 4.78 -3.09
C GLU A 460 8.19 6.09 -3.62
N GLU A 461 7.18 6.00 -4.50
CA GLU A 461 6.44 7.17 -4.98
C GLU A 461 5.75 7.90 -3.83
N SER A 462 5.05 7.18 -2.94
CA SER A 462 4.40 7.81 -1.78
C SER A 462 5.40 8.48 -0.83
N LEU A 463 6.59 7.91 -0.64
CA LEU A 463 7.69 8.50 0.13
C LEU A 463 8.21 9.78 -0.54
N LEU A 464 8.43 9.72 -1.85
CA LEU A 464 8.91 10.85 -2.64
C LEU A 464 7.92 12.01 -2.59
N GLU A 465 6.63 11.76 -2.80
CA GLU A 465 5.58 12.79 -2.75
C GLU A 465 5.50 13.46 -1.38
N ALA A 466 5.62 12.68 -0.29
CA ALA A 466 5.62 13.23 1.06
C ALA A 466 6.83 14.12 1.33
N ILE A 467 8.00 13.75 0.81
CA ILE A 467 9.24 14.50 0.96
C ILE A 467 9.22 15.76 0.08
N GLU A 468 8.74 15.69 -1.15
CA GLU A 468 8.55 16.84 -2.04
C GLU A 468 7.59 17.86 -1.43
N PHE A 469 6.48 17.42 -0.84
CA PHE A 469 5.60 18.32 -0.09
C PHE A 469 6.34 19.03 1.05
N ARG A 470 7.14 18.31 1.84
CA ARG A 470 7.90 18.91 2.94
C ARG A 470 8.98 19.88 2.45
N ARG A 471 9.63 19.58 1.31
CA ARG A 471 10.56 20.50 0.63
C ARG A 471 9.85 21.77 0.19
N ALA A 472 8.69 21.64 -0.45
CA ALA A 472 7.88 22.78 -0.88
C ALA A 472 7.45 23.66 0.31
N MET A 473 6.96 23.05 1.39
CA MET A 473 6.61 23.78 2.61
C MET A 473 7.80 24.56 3.20
N LYS A 474 8.99 23.94 3.24
CA LYS A 474 10.23 24.57 3.73
C LYS A 474 10.72 25.68 2.80
N LYS A 475 10.61 25.51 1.49
CA LYS A 475 10.95 26.54 0.51
C LYS A 475 10.08 27.78 0.72
N VAL A 476 8.76 27.61 0.86
CA VAL A 476 7.84 28.73 1.09
C VAL A 476 8.12 29.43 2.43
N ASP A 477 8.43 28.66 3.49
CA ASP A 477 8.89 29.22 4.78
C ASP A 477 10.11 30.14 4.61
N GLN A 478 11.10 29.70 3.83
CA GLN A 478 12.32 30.47 3.54
C GLN A 478 12.04 31.74 2.71
N GLU A 479 11.11 31.68 1.76
CA GLU A 479 10.71 32.83 0.94
C GLU A 479 9.98 33.91 1.76
N PHE A 480 9.16 33.50 2.73
CA PHE A 480 8.52 34.45 3.68
C PHE A 480 9.48 34.99 4.75
N GLY A 481 10.57 34.27 5.04
CA GLY A 481 11.64 34.70 5.93
C GLY A 481 11.17 34.89 7.37
N ASN A 482 10.99 36.15 7.78
CA ASN A 482 10.58 36.49 9.16
C ASN A 482 9.07 36.53 9.36
N ASP A 483 8.28 36.46 8.29
CA ASP A 483 6.82 36.42 8.39
C ASP A 483 6.33 35.00 8.73
N TRP A 484 5.12 34.88 9.26
CA TRP A 484 4.59 33.59 9.71
C TRP A 484 4.28 32.67 8.54
N TRP A 485 4.59 31.38 8.71
CA TRP A 485 4.18 30.32 7.80
C TRP A 485 3.94 29.02 8.58
N PHE A 486 3.28 28.07 7.93
CA PHE A 486 3.05 26.74 8.48
C PHE A 486 4.34 25.91 8.46
N LYS A 487 4.56 25.10 9.49
CA LYS A 487 5.70 24.17 9.55
C LYS A 487 5.22 22.73 9.41
N VAL A 488 6.09 21.83 8.93
CA VAL A 488 5.78 20.40 8.97
C VAL A 488 6.61 19.76 10.07
N TRP A 489 5.96 19.08 11.00
CA TRP A 489 6.60 18.35 12.07
C TRP A 489 7.42 17.19 11.51
N GLY A 490 8.68 17.13 11.92
CA GLY A 490 9.67 16.18 11.41
C GLY A 490 11.09 16.69 11.63
N PRO A 491 12.11 15.97 11.12
CA PRO A 491 13.51 16.34 11.27
C PRO A 491 13.82 17.67 10.57
N ASP A 492 14.79 18.41 11.13
CA ASP A 492 15.20 19.73 10.60
C ASP A 492 15.88 19.63 9.21
N ARG A 493 16.55 18.50 8.97
CA ARG A 493 17.24 18.20 7.73
C ARG A 493 16.40 17.22 6.90
N ILE A 494 16.14 17.63 5.67
CA ILE A 494 15.47 16.82 4.65
C ILE A 494 16.46 16.73 3.48
N SER A 495 16.63 15.54 2.90
CA SER A 495 17.46 15.37 1.69
C SER A 495 17.03 16.36 0.60
N GLU A 496 17.94 16.86 -0.23
CA GLU A 496 17.62 17.73 -1.37
C GLU A 496 17.05 16.94 -2.56
N HIS A 497 17.45 15.68 -2.72
CA HIS A 497 17.04 14.83 -3.84
C HIS A 497 16.58 13.43 -3.37
N GLY A 498 15.67 12.83 -4.12
CA GLY A 498 15.15 11.48 -3.87
C GLY A 498 14.43 11.35 -2.52
N ILE A 499 14.36 10.12 -2.01
CA ILE A 499 13.70 9.81 -0.73
C ILE A 499 14.59 10.01 0.51
N GLY A 500 15.87 10.36 0.33
CA GLY A 500 16.81 10.55 1.44
C GLY A 500 17.17 9.26 2.20
N SER A 501 17.75 9.43 3.39
CA SER A 501 18.16 8.32 4.27
C SER A 501 17.17 8.15 5.41
N ARG A 502 16.92 6.90 5.77
CA ARG A 502 16.07 6.51 6.91
C ARG A 502 16.59 7.09 8.23
N GLU A 503 17.91 7.20 8.38
CA GLU A 503 18.60 7.61 9.59
C GLU A 503 18.32 9.08 9.98
N ASP A 504 17.85 9.89 9.03
CA ASP A 504 17.36 11.26 9.27
C ASP A 504 16.01 11.28 9.98
N TRP A 505 15.23 10.20 9.90
CA TRP A 505 13.88 10.09 10.48
C TRP A 505 13.85 9.35 11.81
N VAL A 506 14.97 8.76 12.22
CA VAL A 506 15.13 8.06 13.50
C VAL A 506 15.13 9.10 14.63
N LEU A 507 14.32 8.86 15.66
CA LEU A 507 14.28 9.71 16.84
C LEU A 507 15.54 9.49 17.68
N ARG A 508 16.30 10.55 17.97
CA ARG A 508 17.50 10.50 18.80
C ARG A 508 17.24 11.17 20.15
N ALA A 509 18.01 10.76 21.15
CA ALA A 509 17.88 11.33 22.48
C ALA A 509 18.06 12.86 22.45
N ASN A 510 17.06 13.59 22.93
CA ASN A 510 17.05 15.04 23.08
C ASN A 510 17.08 15.87 21.78
N ASP A 511 16.73 15.28 20.62
CA ASP A 511 16.44 16.11 19.46
C ASP A 511 15.20 16.99 19.76
N GLU A 512 15.30 18.27 19.46
CA GLU A 512 14.26 19.25 19.83
C GLU A 512 12.99 19.09 19.02
N TRP A 513 13.10 18.66 17.75
CA TRP A 513 11.99 18.65 16.80
C TRP A 513 10.84 17.72 17.22
N HIS A 514 11.12 16.59 17.89
CA HIS A 514 10.07 15.63 18.25
C HIS A 514 9.46 15.88 19.65
N GLY A 515 10.22 16.48 20.58
CA GLY A 515 9.72 16.89 21.90
C GLY A 515 9.37 15.76 22.86
N PHE A 516 10.07 14.61 22.75
CA PHE A 516 9.87 13.45 23.62
C PHE A 516 10.99 13.26 24.66
N GLY A 517 11.95 14.20 24.70
CA GLY A 517 13.11 14.17 25.60
C GLY A 517 14.01 12.96 25.33
N ASN A 518 14.45 12.31 26.40
CA ASN A 518 15.33 11.15 26.31
C ASN A 518 14.60 9.91 25.75
N VAL A 519 14.86 9.57 24.50
CA VAL A 519 14.37 8.36 23.80
C VAL A 519 15.57 7.49 23.43
N VAL A 520 15.38 6.17 23.38
CA VAL A 520 16.44 5.25 22.97
C VAL A 520 16.67 5.39 21.47
N THR A 521 17.86 5.83 21.07
CA THR A 521 18.23 5.98 19.66
C THR A 521 18.06 4.66 18.92
N GLY A 522 17.44 4.71 17.73
CA GLY A 522 17.18 3.53 16.89
C GLY A 522 15.94 2.71 17.29
N PHE A 523 15.30 3.02 18.42
CA PHE A 523 14.08 2.34 18.85
C PHE A 523 12.84 2.84 18.11
N ASN A 524 12.84 4.09 17.66
CA ASN A 524 11.69 4.70 16.98
C ASN A 524 12.10 5.52 15.75
N MET A 525 11.16 5.64 14.82
CA MET A 525 11.29 6.44 13.60
C MET A 525 9.97 7.15 13.29
N LEU A 526 10.03 8.34 12.70
CA LEU A 526 8.86 9.00 12.11
C LEU A 526 8.66 8.53 10.66
N ASP A 527 7.45 8.12 10.32
CA ASP A 527 7.04 7.76 8.97
C ASP A 527 6.91 9.01 8.08
N PRO A 528 7.72 9.16 7.00
CA PRO A 528 7.72 10.38 6.19
C PRO A 528 6.36 10.71 5.59
N ILE A 529 5.59 9.68 5.23
CA ILE A 529 4.27 9.80 4.59
C ILE A 529 3.19 10.33 5.55
N LYS A 530 3.51 10.42 6.84
CA LYS A 530 2.62 10.90 7.91
C LYS A 530 3.04 12.34 8.23
N ALA A 531 2.37 13.31 7.61
CA ALA A 531 2.76 14.71 7.72
C ALA A 531 1.81 15.48 8.65
N THR A 532 2.36 15.93 9.78
CA THR A 532 1.65 16.80 10.72
C THR A 532 2.08 18.24 10.46
N ILE A 533 1.16 19.08 10.00
CA ILE A 533 1.36 20.51 9.80
C ILE A 533 1.12 21.22 11.14
N ILE A 534 2.01 22.13 11.50
CA ILE A 534 1.98 22.96 12.71
C ILE A 534 1.60 24.38 12.32
N THR A 535 0.59 24.91 13.01
CA THR A 535 0.13 26.30 12.84
C THR A 535 0.82 27.21 13.88
N PRO A 536 0.99 28.51 13.59
CA PRO A 536 1.58 29.44 14.55
C PRO A 536 0.78 29.52 15.85
N GLY A 537 1.46 29.62 16.99
CA GLY A 537 0.81 29.93 18.28
C GLY A 537 1.26 29.07 19.45
N LEU A 538 1.82 27.89 19.19
CA LEU A 538 2.40 27.01 20.21
C LEU A 538 3.77 26.52 19.72
N ASP A 539 4.79 26.60 20.57
CA ASP A 539 6.12 26.07 20.28
C ASP A 539 6.34 24.67 20.88
N MET A 540 7.40 23.98 20.47
CA MET A 540 7.78 22.66 20.97
C MET A 540 8.11 22.63 22.48
N SER A 541 8.44 23.79 23.07
CA SER A 541 8.65 23.92 24.52
C SER A 541 7.35 24.02 25.32
N GLY A 542 6.21 24.11 24.63
CA GLY A 542 4.89 24.24 25.25
C GLY A 542 4.51 25.68 25.60
N ARG A 543 5.27 26.68 25.12
CA ARG A 543 4.92 28.09 25.33
C ARG A 543 3.99 28.57 24.23
N PHE A 544 2.94 29.26 24.65
CA PHE A 544 2.07 29.98 23.74
C PHE A 544 2.75 31.27 23.30
N ALA A 545 2.68 31.55 22.00
CA ALA A 545 3.04 32.86 21.47
C ALA A 545 1.94 33.88 21.79
N ARG A 546 2.27 35.18 21.68
CA ARG A 546 1.31 36.27 21.90
C ARG A 546 0.15 36.22 20.91
N THR A 547 0.42 35.76 19.69
CA THR A 547 -0.55 35.56 18.60
C THR A 547 -0.46 34.12 18.11
N GLY A 548 -1.54 33.62 17.52
CA GLY A 548 -1.57 32.26 16.98
C GLY A 548 -2.83 31.99 16.18
N ILE A 549 -2.77 30.98 15.32
CA ILE A 549 -3.83 30.55 14.44
C ILE A 549 -4.18 29.12 14.83
N PRO A 550 -5.30 28.89 15.56
CA PRO A 550 -5.76 27.54 15.88
C PRO A 550 -5.99 26.71 14.62
N ALA A 551 -5.55 25.45 14.63
CA ALA A 551 -5.69 24.55 13.49
C ALA A 551 -7.16 24.32 13.11
N SER A 552 -8.09 24.44 14.05
CA SER A 552 -9.54 24.35 13.78
C SER A 552 -10.06 25.42 12.82
N ILE A 553 -9.43 26.59 12.74
CA ILE A 553 -9.81 27.65 11.79
C ILE A 553 -9.30 27.28 10.40
N VAL A 554 -8.02 26.92 10.30
CA VAL A 554 -7.36 26.52 9.05
C VAL A 554 -8.09 25.35 8.41
N THR A 555 -8.44 24.33 9.20
CA THR A 555 -9.10 23.12 8.69
C THR A 555 -10.52 23.35 8.21
N LYS A 556 -11.25 24.33 8.76
CA LYS A 556 -12.54 24.78 8.23
C LYS A 556 -12.38 25.50 6.89
N TYR A 557 -11.40 26.40 6.79
CA TYR A 557 -11.10 27.08 5.53
C TYR A 557 -10.73 26.07 4.44
N LEU A 558 -9.87 25.10 4.76
CA LEU A 558 -9.50 24.03 3.83
C LEU A 558 -10.71 23.21 3.37
N ALA A 559 -11.65 22.91 4.27
CA ALA A 559 -12.87 22.17 3.93
C ALA A 559 -13.77 22.94 2.95
N GLU A 560 -13.87 24.28 3.08
CA GLU A 560 -14.60 25.13 2.13
C GLU A 560 -13.95 25.13 0.72
N HIS A 561 -12.64 24.86 0.66
CA HIS A 561 -11.86 24.74 -0.57
C HIS A 561 -11.72 23.28 -1.04
N GLY A 562 -12.53 22.37 -0.53
CA GLY A 562 -12.57 20.96 -0.94
C GLY A 562 -11.40 20.10 -0.43
N VAL A 563 -10.64 20.59 0.56
CA VAL A 563 -9.53 19.87 1.18
C VAL A 563 -9.93 19.37 2.57
N ILE A 564 -10.16 18.07 2.69
CA ILE A 564 -10.50 17.43 3.96
C ILE A 564 -9.22 16.93 4.65
N VAL A 565 -9.04 17.34 5.90
CA VAL A 565 -7.95 16.87 6.75
C VAL A 565 -8.40 15.69 7.61
N GLU A 566 -7.45 14.83 7.95
CA GLU A 566 -7.70 13.56 8.62
C GLU A 566 -7.88 13.75 10.14
N LYS A 567 -7.03 14.58 10.78
CA LYS A 567 -7.12 14.92 12.21
C LYS A 567 -6.69 16.37 12.44
N ALA A 568 -7.38 17.06 13.33
CA ALA A 568 -7.01 18.40 13.79
C ALA A 568 -6.79 18.39 15.32
N GLY A 569 -5.60 18.82 15.74
CA GLY A 569 -5.27 19.17 17.10
C GLY A 569 -5.51 20.66 17.37
N LEU A 570 -4.86 21.19 18.42
CA LEU A 570 -5.02 22.60 18.80
C LEU A 570 -4.26 23.54 17.84
N TYR A 571 -2.98 23.27 17.63
CA TYR A 571 -2.07 24.02 16.73
C TYR A 571 -1.39 23.08 15.71
N SER A 572 -2.04 21.97 15.40
CA SER A 572 -1.56 21.03 14.40
C SER A 572 -2.72 20.37 13.68
N PHE A 573 -2.50 19.97 12.44
CA PHE A 573 -3.41 19.07 11.73
C PHE A 573 -2.60 18.08 10.90
N PHE A 574 -3.21 16.95 10.61
CA PHE A 574 -2.55 15.78 10.06
C PHE A 574 -3.07 15.48 8.66
N ILE A 575 -2.14 15.18 7.76
CA ILE A 575 -2.39 14.63 6.43
C ILE A 575 -1.53 13.39 6.22
N MET A 576 -1.97 12.54 5.31
CA MET A 576 -1.31 11.28 5.03
C MET A 576 -1.13 11.10 3.53
N PHE A 577 0.09 10.78 3.13
CA PHE A 577 0.44 10.39 1.77
C PHE A 577 0.20 8.89 1.64
N THR A 578 -0.78 8.52 0.83
CA THR A 578 -1.11 7.13 0.51
C THR A 578 -0.60 6.81 -0.90
N ILE A 579 -0.51 5.52 -1.24
CA ILE A 579 -0.17 5.06 -2.60
C ILE A 579 -1.14 5.57 -3.68
N GLY A 580 -2.30 6.14 -3.30
CA GLY A 580 -3.25 6.76 -4.22
C GLY A 580 -3.13 8.28 -4.34
N ILE A 581 -2.19 8.93 -3.64
CA ILE A 581 -1.96 10.37 -3.76
C ILE A 581 -1.15 10.66 -5.03
N THR A 582 -1.56 11.71 -5.75
CA THR A 582 -0.87 12.19 -6.94
C THR A 582 -0.21 13.55 -6.68
N LYS A 583 0.82 13.87 -7.48
CA LYS A 583 1.51 15.18 -7.49
C LYS A 583 0.57 16.39 -7.48
N GLY A 584 -0.57 16.29 -8.17
CA GLY A 584 -1.55 17.37 -8.22
C GLY A 584 -2.16 17.71 -6.86
N ARG A 585 -2.35 16.72 -5.97
CA ARG A 585 -3.10 16.91 -4.73
C ARG A 585 -2.35 17.75 -3.69
N TRP A 586 -1.06 17.50 -3.45
CA TRP A 586 -0.33 18.27 -2.43
C TRP A 586 0.03 19.68 -2.90
N ASN A 587 0.23 19.88 -4.21
CA ASN A 587 0.39 21.23 -4.78
C ASN A 587 -0.86 22.10 -4.53
N THR A 588 -2.06 21.52 -4.68
CA THR A 588 -3.32 22.18 -4.31
C THR A 588 -3.37 22.53 -2.82
N LEU A 589 -2.90 21.65 -1.94
CA LEU A 589 -2.84 21.95 -0.51
C LEU A 589 -1.89 23.12 -0.20
N VAL A 590 -0.69 23.14 -0.79
CA VAL A 590 0.26 24.26 -0.60
C VAL A 590 -0.34 25.57 -1.09
N ALA A 591 -1.03 25.56 -2.23
CA ALA A 591 -1.75 26.73 -2.74
C ALA A 591 -2.88 27.18 -1.79
N ALA A 592 -3.68 26.24 -1.28
CA ALA A 592 -4.74 26.55 -0.32
C ALA A 592 -4.18 27.13 0.99
N LEU A 593 -3.03 26.64 1.48
CA LEU A 593 -2.36 27.22 2.65
C LEU A 593 -1.84 28.64 2.39
N GLN A 594 -1.43 28.96 1.16
CA GLN A 594 -1.08 30.34 0.82
C GLN A 594 -2.32 31.25 0.83
N GLN A 595 -3.46 30.76 0.37
CA GLN A 595 -4.73 31.50 0.43
C GLN A 595 -5.15 31.76 1.89
N VAL A 596 -5.03 30.76 2.78
CA VAL A 596 -5.25 30.94 4.23
C VAL A 596 -4.36 32.03 4.83
N LYS A 597 -3.15 32.24 4.28
CA LYS A 597 -2.25 33.29 4.76
C LYS A 597 -2.59 34.67 4.19
N ALA A 598 -3.10 34.70 2.96
CA ALA A 598 -3.44 35.93 2.26
C ALA A 598 -4.75 36.56 2.78
N ASP A 599 -5.72 35.72 3.12
CA ASP A 599 -7.00 36.08 3.73
C ASP A 599 -6.89 36.27 5.24
#